data_AF-A0A923NEK7-F1
#
_entry.id   AF-A0A923NEK7-F1
#
_cell.length_a   1.000
_cell.length_b   1.000
_cell.length_c   1.000
_cell.angle_alpha   90.00
_cell.angle_beta   90.00
_cell.angle_gamma   90.00
#
_symmetry.space_group_name_H-M   'P 1'
#
loop_
_entity.id
_entity.type
_entity.pdbx_description
1 polymer ?
#
loop_
_entity_poly.entity_id
_entity_poly.type
_entity_poly.pdbx_seq_one_letter_code
_entity_poly.pdbx_strand_id
1 'polypeptide(L)' 'MNFFVNATMPNQKSGIEHAQLKRFELFNNHHEDSRVVLRDWDPIAHINANAAFG' A
#
# COMPACT_ATOMS: atom_id res chain seq x y z
N MET A 1 1.50 -0.19 16.02
CA MET A 1 2.11 -0.48 14.71
C MET A 1 1.21 -1.46 13.96
N ASN A 2 0.51 -0.97 12.94
CA ASN A 2 -0.39 -1.76 12.10
C ASN A 2 0.28 -2.14 10.77
N PHE A 3 0.13 -3.39 10.33
CA PHE A 3 0.71 -3.87 9.07
C PHE A 3 -0.38 -4.29 8.09
N PHE A 4 -0.41 -3.64 6.93
CA PHE A 4 -1.28 -4.03 5.81
C PHE A 4 -0.49 -4.90 4.85
N VAL A 5 -0.79 -6.20 4.86
CA VAL A 5 -0.07 -7.20 4.05
C VAL A 5 -0.81 -7.44 2.73
N ASN A 6 -0.09 -7.36 1.62
CA ASN A 6 -0.58 -7.72 0.29
C ASN A 6 0.46 -8.59 -0.45
N ALA A 7 0.06 -9.23 -1.54
CA ALA A 7 0.97 -9.99 -2.40
C ALA A 7 1.97 -9.05 -3.09
N THR A 8 1.47 -8.12 -3.89
CA THR A 8 2.25 -7.14 -4.67
C THR A 8 1.58 -5.76 -4.65
N MET A 9 2.19 -4.78 -5.32
CA MET A 9 1.59 -3.46 -5.58
C MET A 9 1.69 -3.18 -7.09
N PRO A 10 0.74 -3.66 -7.90
CA PRO A 10 0.79 -3.45 -9.35
C PRO A 10 0.53 -1.97 -9.72
N ASN A 11 0.97 -1.58 -10.92
CA ASN A 11 0.66 -0.27 -11.49
C ASN A 11 -0.87 -0.08 -11.62
N GLN A 12 -1.53 -1.03 -12.29
CA GLN A 12 -2.98 -1.09 -12.36
C GLN A 12 -3.52 -1.75 -11.09
N LYS A 13 -4.12 -0.93 -10.22
CA LYS A 13 -4.65 -1.34 -8.92
C LYS A 13 -6.00 -2.02 -9.09
N SER A 14 -6.21 -3.08 -8.33
CA SER A 14 -7.54 -3.67 -8.16
C SER A 14 -8.29 -2.94 -7.04
N GLY A 15 -9.54 -3.34 -6.80
CA GLY A 15 -10.31 -2.85 -5.66
C GLY A 15 -9.64 -3.10 -4.31
N ILE A 16 -8.80 -4.14 -4.18
CA ILE A 16 -8.08 -4.46 -2.95
C ILE A 16 -7.05 -3.38 -2.65
N GLU A 17 -6.18 -3.04 -3.61
CA GLU A 17 -5.17 -2.00 -3.43
C GLU A 17 -5.83 -0.65 -3.18
N HIS A 18 -6.90 -0.31 -3.90
CA HIS A 18 -7.65 0.92 -3.65
C HIS A 18 -8.22 1.00 -2.22
N ALA A 19 -8.81 -0.09 -1.71
CA ALA A 19 -9.34 -0.12 -0.36
C ALA A 19 -8.24 -0.05 0.71
N GLN A 20 -7.12 -0.74 0.48
CA GLN A 20 -5.97 -0.73 1.37
C GLN A 20 -5.33 0.66 1.46
N LEU A 21 -5.14 1.34 0.33
CA LEU A 21 -4.56 2.69 0.29
C LEU A 21 -5.44 3.71 1.01
N LYS A 22 -6.76 3.67 0.80
CA LYS A 22 -7.72 4.51 1.56
C LYS A 22 -7.65 4.26 3.06
N ARG A 23 -7.49 2.99 3.46
CA ARG A 23 -7.33 2.64 4.88
C ARG A 23 -5.99 3.13 5.44
N PHE A 24 -4.91 3.02 4.66
CA PHE A 24 -3.60 3.53 5.06
C PHE A 24 -3.61 5.06 5.21
N GLU A 25 -4.23 5.78 4.28
CA GLU A 25 -4.43 7.23 4.37
C GLU A 25 -5.24 7.62 5.62
N LEU A 26 -6.32 6.90 5.92
CA LEU A 26 -7.08 7.09 7.15
C LEU A 26 -6.17 6.96 8.39
N PHE A 27 -5.32 5.94 8.45
CA PHE A 27 -4.45 5.74 9.60
C PHE A 27 -3.41 6.86 9.72
N ASN A 28 -2.82 7.30 8.60
CA ASN A 28 -1.91 8.44 8.58
C ASN A 28 -2.58 9.74 9.08
N ASN A 29 -3.82 10.01 8.66
CA ASN A 29 -4.58 11.18 9.10
C ASN A 29 -4.89 11.16 10.60
N HIS A 30 -4.97 9.98 11.20
CA HIS A 30 -5.15 9.78 12.63
C HIS A 30 -3.84 9.63 13.41
N HIS A 31 -2.68 9.85 12.76
CA HIS A 31 -1.34 9.67 13.35
C HIS A 31 -1.10 8.25 13.91
N GLU A 32 -1.80 7.26 13.35
CA GLU A 32 -1.63 5.86 13.70
C GLU A 32 -0.44 5.26 12.94
N ASP A 33 0.53 4.71 13.68
CA ASP A 33 1.71 4.11 13.07
C ASP A 33 1.33 2.87 12.26
N SER A 34 1.49 2.98 10.94
CA SER A 34 1.12 1.92 9.99
C SER A 34 2.12 1.78 8.85
N ARG A 35 2.20 0.57 8.28
CA ARG A 35 3.08 0.21 7.15
C ARG A 35 2.35 -0.71 6.18
N VAL A 36 2.65 -0.56 4.89
CA VAL A 36 2.28 -1.54 3.85
C VAL A 36 3.43 -2.52 3.64
N VAL A 37 3.14 -3.81 3.62
CA VAL A 37 4.12 -4.89 3.44
C VAL A 37 3.71 -5.75 2.25
N LEU A 38 4.64 -5.98 1.33
CA LEU A 38 4.45 -6.83 0.15
C LEU A 38 5.17 -8.15 0.38
N ARG A 39 4.51 -9.27 0.05
CA ARG A 39 5.06 -10.62 0.28
C ARG A 39 5.87 -11.13 -0.90
N ASP A 40 5.48 -10.77 -2.11
CA ASP A 40 6.09 -11.27 -3.32
C ASP A 40 7.12 -10.26 -3.84
N TRP A 41 8.24 -10.76 -4.34
CA TRP A 41 9.27 -9.92 -4.92
C TRP A 41 8.79 -9.33 -6.25
N ASP A 42 8.92 -8.01 -6.39
CA ASP A 42 8.67 -7.26 -7.62
C ASP A 42 9.77 -6.21 -7.80
N PRO A 43 10.57 -6.27 -8.89
CA PRO A 43 11.70 -5.36 -9.10
C PRO A 43 11.27 -3.90 -9.25
N ILE A 44 10.01 -3.64 -9.62
CA ILE A 44 9.44 -2.31 -9.81
C ILE A 44 8.47 -1.91 -8.70
N ALA A 45 8.43 -2.65 -7.58
CA ALA A 45 7.51 -2.39 -6.47
C ALA A 45 7.58 -0.94 -5.96
N HIS A 46 8.79 -0.39 -5.82
CA HIS A 46 9.00 0.98 -5.35
C HIS A 46 8.40 2.03 -6.30
N ILE A 47 8.46 1.78 -7.62
CA ILE A 47 7.88 2.66 -8.64
C ILE A 47 6.35 2.62 -8.52
N ASN A 48 5.77 1.43 -8.51
CA ASN A 48 4.31 1.25 -8.47
C ASN A 48 3.67 1.70 -7.15
N ALA A 49 4.40 1.53 -6.04
CA ALA A 49 3.99 2.01 -4.72
C ALA A 49 4.03 3.54 -4.65
N ASN A 50 5.07 4.20 -5.16
CA ASN A 50 5.13 5.67 -5.16
C ASN A 50 4.05 6.28 -6.06
N ALA A 51 3.76 5.66 -7.21
CA ALA A 51 2.66 6.08 -8.08
C ALA A 51 1.27 5.90 -7.42
N ALA A 52 1.16 5.18 -6.31
CA ALA A 52 -0.09 5.00 -5.57
C ALA A 52 -0.45 6.18 -4.65
N PHE A 53 0.55 7.00 -4.30
CA PHE A 53 0.44 8.10 -3.32
C PHE A 53 0.68 9.49 -3.95
N GLY A 54 0.76 9.54 -5.28
CA GLY A 54 0.91 10.77 -6.07
C GLY A 54 -0.41 11.30 -6.62
#